data_AF-A0A655CUZ9-F1
#
_entry.id   AF-A0A655CUZ9-F1
#
_cell.length_a   1.000
_cell.length_b   1.000
_cell.length_c   1.000
_cell.angle_alpha   90.00
_cell.angle_beta   90.00
_cell.angle_gamma   90.00
#
_symmetry.space_group_name_H-M   'P 1'
#
loop_
_entity.id
_entity.type
_entity.pdbx_description
1 polymer ?
#
loop_
_entity_poly.entity_id
_entity_poly.type
_entity_poly.pdbx_seq_one_letter_code
_entity_poly.pdbx_strand_id
1 'polypeptide(L)' 'MDRQERGRGEISAIQEVERDYGCKVISIITLKDLIAYLEEKPDMAEHLAAVRAYREEFGV' A
#
# COMPACT_ATOMS: atom_id res chain seq x y z
N MET A 1 4.29 -8.03 0.68
CA MET A 1 3.44 -6.92 1.15
C MET A 1 2.85 -6.25 -0.07
N ASP A 2 1.54 -5.99 -0.08
CA ASP A 2 0.90 -5.15 -1.09
C ASP A 2 1.02 -3.68 -0.67
N ARG A 3 1.75 -2.90 -1.46
CA ARG A 3 2.02 -1.49 -1.16
C ARG A 3 0.85 -0.58 -1.52
N GLN A 4 -0.15 -1.05 -2.28
CA GLN A 4 -1.31 -0.27 -2.71
C GLN A 4 -0.92 1.08 -3.30
N GLU A 5 0.14 1.09 -4.12
CA GLU A 5 0.69 2.27 -4.78
C GLU A 5 0.60 2.12 -6.29
N ARG A 6 0.37 3.24 -6.99
CA ARG A 6 0.37 3.33 -8.45
C ARG A 6 1.75 2.93 -8.99
N GLY A 7 1.75 2.13 -10.06
CA GLY A 7 2.95 1.79 -10.80
C GLY A 7 3.41 2.93 -11.70
N ARG A 8 3.84 2.61 -12.92
CA ARG A 8 4.16 3.64 -13.94
C ARG A 8 2.91 4.25 -14.58
N GLY A 9 1.74 3.67 -14.35
CA GLY A 9 0.45 4.16 -14.82
C GLY A 9 -0.55 4.35 -13.68
N GLU A 10 -1.83 4.26 -13.99
CA GLU A 10 -2.92 4.51 -13.03
C GLU A 10 -3.22 3.31 -12.11
N ILE A 11 -2.65 2.13 -12.38
CA ILE A 11 -2.90 0.90 -11.62
C ILE A 11 -1.64 0.44 -10.89
N SER A 12 -1.79 -0.32 -9.81
CA SER A 12 -0.64 -0.90 -9.11
C SER A 12 0.02 -1.99 -9.93
N ALA A 13 1.30 -2.26 -9.62
CA ALA A 13 2.01 -3.41 -10.19
C ALA A 13 1.29 -4.74 -9.91
N ILE A 14 0.56 -4.86 -8.80
CA ILE A 14 -0.24 -6.05 -8.50
C ILE A 14 -1.45 -6.14 -9.45
N GLN A 15 -2.18 -5.04 -9.65
CA GLN A 15 -3.30 -5.00 -10.60
C GLN A 15 -2.83 -5.27 -12.04
N GLU A 16 -1.63 -4.82 -12.43
CA GLU A 16 -1.02 -5.17 -13.72
C GLU A 16 -0.81 -6.68 -13.84
N VAL A 17 -0.24 -7.32 -12.83
CA VAL A 17 -0.01 -8.78 -12.83
C VAL A 17 -1.33 -9.55 -12.87
N GLU A 18 -2.33 -9.15 -12.09
CA GLU A 18 -3.63 -9.81 -12.10
C GLU A 18 -4.33 -9.70 -13.48
N ARG A 19 -4.24 -8.51 -14.11
CA ARG A 19 -4.78 -8.28 -15.45
C ARG A 19 -4.05 -9.09 -16.52
N ASP A 20 -2.72 -9.06 -16.51
CA ASP A 20 -1.90 -9.60 -17.60
C ASP A 20 -1.80 -11.13 -17.55
N TYR A 21 -1.86 -11.72 -16.34
CA TYR A 21 -1.70 -13.16 -16.14
C TYR A 21 -2.98 -13.88 -15.68
N GLY A 22 -4.07 -13.14 -15.44
CA GLY A 22 -5.37 -13.71 -15.04
C GLY A 22 -5.33 -14.46 -13.71
N CYS A 23 -4.31 -14.19 -12.88
CA CYS A 23 -4.12 -14.83 -11.59
C CYS A 23 -4.48 -13.87 -10.47
N LYS A 24 -4.85 -14.40 -9.31
CA LYS A 24 -5.09 -13.59 -8.11
C LYS A 24 -3.80 -13.48 -7.30
N VAL A 25 -3.40 -12.26 -6.97
CA VAL A 25 -2.26 -12.00 -6.10
C VAL A 25 -2.75 -11.87 -4.66
N ILE A 26 -2.15 -12.65 -3.75
CA ILE A 26 -2.50 -12.62 -2.33
C ILE A 26 -1.29 -12.12 -1.55
N SER A 27 -1.52 -11.08 -0.74
CA SER A 27 -0.51 -10.52 0.14
C SER A 27 -0.79 -10.87 1.60
N ILE A 28 0.28 -11.11 2.38
CA ILE A 28 0.17 -11.39 3.83
C ILE A 28 -0.25 -10.12 4.59
N ILE A 29 0.21 -8.96 4.11
CA ILE A 29 -0.11 -7.63 4.66
C ILE A 29 -0.18 -6.61 3.52
N THR A 30 -0.97 -5.56 3.74
CA THR A 30 -1.16 -4.39 2.88
C THR A 30 -0.59 -3.11 3.53
N LEU A 31 -0.48 -2.03 2.75
CA LEU A 31 -0.15 -0.70 3.30
C LEU A 31 -1.18 -0.22 4.33
N LYS A 32 -2.46 -0.56 4.13
CA LYS A 32 -3.52 -0.28 5.10
C LYS A 32 -3.27 -0.97 6.45
N ASP A 33 -2.81 -2.23 6.43
CA ASP A 33 -2.50 -2.97 7.65
C ASP A 33 -1.29 -2.34 8.37
N LEU A 34 -0.30 -1.85 7.61
CA LEU A 34 0.82 -1.10 8.19
C LEU A 34 0.35 0.20 8.84
N ILE A 35 -0.55 0.95 8.21
CA ILE A 35 -1.10 2.18 8.78
C ILE A 35 -1.86 1.89 10.08
N ALA A 36 -2.72 0.85 10.09
CA ALA A 36 -3.44 0.44 11.29
C ALA A 36 -2.48 0.05 12.43
N TYR A 37 -1.40 -0.67 12.12
CA TYR A 37 -0.37 -1.01 13.09
C TYR A 37 0.35 0.22 13.67
N LEU A 38 0.65 1.22 12.83
CA LEU A 38 1.30 2.46 13.26
C LEU A 38 0.37 3.35 14.10
N GLU A 39 -0.94 3.29 13.89
CA GLU A 39 -1.94 4.03 14.69
C GLU A 39 -1.99 3.57 16.14
N GLU A 40 -1.67 2.30 16.42
CA GLU A 40 -1.62 1.75 17.78
C GLU A 40 -0.36 2.15 18.56
N LYS A 41 0.60 2.82 17.90
CA LYS A 41 1.93 3.14 18.44
C LYS A 41 2.17 4.65 18.52
N PRO A 42 1.92 5.26 19.69
CA PRO A 42 2.10 6.71 19.88
C PRO A 42 3.54 7.17 19.62
N ASP A 43 4.52 6.31 19.85
CA ASP A 43 5.95 6.52 19.57
C ASP A 43 6.28 6.57 18.07
N MET A 44 5.38 6.11 17.21
CA MET A 44 5.56 6.02 15.76
C MET A 44 4.73 7.06 14.99
N ALA A 45 4.19 8.07 15.68
CA ALA A 45 3.29 9.06 15.08
C ALA A 45 3.91 9.83 13.89
N GLU A 46 5.22 10.10 13.93
CA GLU A 46 5.94 10.75 12.83
C GLU A 46 5.98 9.85 11.58
N HIS A 47 6.26 8.56 11.77
CA HIS A 47 6.23 7.59 10.67
C HIS A 47 4.82 7.39 10.12
N LEU A 48 3.80 7.39 10.97
CA LEU A 48 2.40 7.35 10.54
C LEU A 48 2.06 8.54 9.64
N ALA A 49 2.47 9.75 10.01
CA ALA A 49 2.26 10.94 9.19
C ALA A 49 2.95 10.84 7.83
N ALA A 50 4.21 10.40 7.80
CA ALA A 50 4.96 10.22 6.55
C ALA A 50 4.32 9.16 5.64
N VAL A 51 3.88 8.03 6.20
CA VAL A 51 3.24 6.95 5.44
C VAL A 51 1.87 7.40 4.89
N ARG A 52 1.11 8.19 5.64
CA ARG A 52 -0.16 8.76 5.17
C ARG A 52 0.04 9.73 4.01
N ALA A 53 1.02 10.64 4.11
CA ALA A 53 1.36 11.56 3.03
C ALA A 53 1.79 10.81 1.76
N TYR A 54 2.62 9.78 1.91
CA TYR A 54 3.02 8.92 0.80
C TYR A 54 1.82 8.21 0.15
N ARG A 55 0.89 7.70 0.95
CA ARG A 55 -0.35 7.09 0.43
C ARG A 55 -1.24 8.10 -0.30
N GLU A 56 -1.29 9.35 0.16
CA GLU A 56 -2.07 10.40 -0.50
C GLU A 56 -1.50 10.75 -1.88
N GLU A 57 -0.16 10.75 -2.00
CA GLU A 57 0.52 11.05 -3.26
C GLU A 57 0.51 9.87 -4.25
N PHE A 58 0.76 8.65 -3.78
CA PHE A 58 1.01 7.48 -4.63
C PHE A 58 -0.04 6.37 -4.52
N GLY A 59 -1.00 6.46 -3.60
CA GLY A 59 -1.99 5.40 -3.36
C GLY A 59 -2.88 5.12 -4.57
N VAL A 60 -3.31 3.85 -4.68
CA VAL A 60 -4.35 3.38 -5.62
C VAL A 60 -5.48 2.66 -4.88
#